data_AF-A0AAI9MNA8-F1
#
_entry.id   AF-A0AAI9MNA8-F1
#
_cell.length_a   1.000
_cell.length_b   1.000
_cell.length_c   1.000
_cell.angle_alpha   90.00
_cell.angle_beta   90.00
_cell.angle_gamma   90.00
#
_symmetry.space_group_name_H-M   'P 1'
#
loop_
_entity.id
_entity.type
_entity.pdbx_description
1 polymer ?
#
loop_
_entity_poly.entity_id
_entity_poly.type
_entity_poly.pdbx_seq_one_letter_code
_entity_poly.pdbx_strand_id
1 'polypeptide(L)' 'MNAENLSEAYYLNNDIKELQLQKSILESGAGLGVTIQSTYQDNAFLDAIRPHAVAELDRRIVEKKKNLSTLGVTFS' A
#
# COMPACT_ATOMS: atom_id res chain seq x y z
N MET A 1 8.90 -19.98 -11.27
CA MET A 1 9.75 -18.78 -11.10
C MET A 1 11.16 -19.09 -11.57
N ASN A 2 11.80 -18.18 -12.30
CA ASN A 2 13.20 -18.31 -12.75
C ASN A 2 14.15 -17.65 -11.73
N ALA A 3 15.39 -18.14 -11.62
CA ALA A 3 16.39 -17.59 -10.70
C ALA A 3 16.72 -16.11 -10.99
N GLU A 4 16.68 -15.70 -12.26
CA GLU A 4 16.90 -14.33 -12.71
C GLU A 4 15.82 -13.36 -12.17
N ASN A 5 14.60 -13.85 -11.92
CA ASN A 5 13.48 -13.04 -11.43
C ASN A 5 13.49 -12.88 -9.90
N LEU A 6 14.40 -13.55 -9.18
CA LEU A 6 14.39 -13.61 -7.71
C LEU A 6 14.61 -12.23 -7.08
N SER A 7 15.52 -11.45 -7.64
CA SER A 7 15.82 -10.09 -7.16
C SER A 7 14.61 -9.16 -7.34
N GLU A 8 14.01 -9.19 -8.53
CA GLU A 8 12.82 -8.39 -8.83
C GLU A 8 11.63 -8.77 -7.93
N ALA A 9 11.41 -10.07 -7.74
CA ALA A 9 10.38 -10.56 -6.82
C ALA A 9 10.63 -10.14 -5.37
N TYR A 10 11.89 -10.10 -4.93
CA TYR A 10 12.26 -9.61 -3.60
C TYR A 10 11.91 -8.13 -3.41
N TYR A 11 12.26 -7.27 -4.38
CA TYR A 11 11.94 -5.85 -4.31
C TYR A 11 10.43 -5.59 -4.34
N LEU A 12 9.69 -6.24 -5.25
CA LEU A 12 8.23 -6.13 -5.31
C LEU A 12 7.55 -6.57 -4.02
N ASN A 13 8.08 -7.61 -3.35
CA ASN A 13 7.55 -8.06 -2.07
C ASN A 13 7.82 -7.06 -0.95
N ASN A 14 8.97 -6.39 -0.95
CA ASN A 14 9.26 -5.31 0.01
C ASN A 14 8.33 -4.11 -0.20
N ASP A 15 8.10 -3.70 -1.44
CA ASP A 15 7.13 -2.65 -1.76
C ASP A 15 5.72 -2.98 -1.25
N ILE A 16 5.29 -4.25 -1.39
CA ILE A 16 3.99 -4.69 -0.87
C ILE A 16 3.94 -4.57 0.65
N LYS A 17 5.00 -4.96 1.37
CA LYS A 17 5.07 -4.83 2.83
C LYS A 17 5.00 -3.37 3.27
N GLU A 18 5.68 -2.49 2.56
CA GLU A 18 5.64 -1.05 2.86
C GLU A 18 4.24 -0.47 2.63
N LEU A 19 3.58 -0.83 1.54
CA LEU A 19 2.19 -0.41 1.29
C LEU A 19 1.22 -0.96 2.34
N GLN A 20 1.42 -2.20 2.81
CA GLN A 20 0.64 -2.80 3.89
C GLN A 20 0.84 -2.06 5.22
N LEU A 21 2.08 -1.64 5.51
CA LEU A 21 2.39 -0.83 6.68
C LEU A 21 1.69 0.53 6.60
N GLN A 22 1.77 1.21 5.46
CA GLN A 22 1.07 2.48 5.24
C GLN A 22 -0.44 2.34 5.40
N LYS A 23 -1.02 1.26 4.86
CA LYS A 23 -2.45 0.95 5.00
C LYS A 23 -2.85 0.77 6.47
N SER A 24 -2.08 0.00 7.23
CA SER A 24 -2.29 -0.21 8.66
C SER A 24 -2.23 1.10 9.47
N ILE A 25 -1.26 1.98 9.15
CA ILE A 25 -1.16 3.30 9.78
C ILE A 25 -2.42 4.13 9.49
N LEU A 26 -2.87 4.16 8.24
CA LEU A 26 -4.10 4.88 7.86
C LEU A 26 -5.34 4.33 8.55
N GLU A 27 -5.49 3.00 8.61
CA GLU A 27 -6.61 2.32 9.26
C GLU A 27 -6.64 2.56 10.77
N SER A 28 -5.47 2.72 11.40
CA SER A 28 -5.36 3.08 12.83
C SER A 28 -5.76 4.52 13.15
N GLY A 29 -6.08 5.33 12.13
CA GLY A 29 -6.45 6.74 12.27
C GLY A 29 -5.25 7.69 12.32
N ALA A 30 -4.02 7.19 12.21
CA ALA A 30 -2.79 7.98 12.17
C ALA A 30 -2.35 8.30 10.73
N GLY A 31 -1.42 9.24 10.57
CA GLY A 31 -0.67 9.45 9.33
C GLY A 31 -1.21 10.53 8.38
N LEU A 32 -2.53 10.64 8.15
CA LEU A 32 -3.05 11.65 7.21
C LEU A 32 -2.80 13.09 7.69
N GLY A 33 -2.98 13.35 8.99
CA GLY A 33 -2.79 14.68 9.58
C GLY A 33 -1.35 15.20 9.52
N VAL A 34 -0.36 14.31 9.56
CA VAL A 34 1.07 14.69 9.52
C VAL A 34 1.56 14.88 8.09
N THR A 35 1.02 14.13 7.12
CA THR A 35 1.49 14.15 5.73
C THR A 35 0.71 15.11 4.83
N ILE A 36 -0.59 15.33 5.08
CA ILE A 36 -1.37 16.32 4.33
C ILE A 36 -1.14 17.68 4.96
N GLN A 37 -0.06 18.39 4.60
CA GLN A 37 0.09 19.79 4.97
C GLN A 37 -1.04 20.62 4.32
N SER A 38 -2.15 20.76 5.03
CA SER A 38 -3.31 21.54 4.58
C SER A 38 -3.86 22.32 5.76
N THR A 39 -4.31 23.53 5.49
CA THR A 39 -4.99 24.44 6.41
C THR A 39 -6.41 23.99 6.81
N TYR A 40 -6.91 22.88 6.24
CA TYR A 40 -8.30 22.39 6.40
C TYR A 40 -8.41 21.04 7.12
N GLN A 41 -7.57 20.80 8.13
CA GLN A 41 -7.60 19.56 8.90
C GLN A 41 -8.58 19.64 10.06
N ASP A 42 -9.88 19.54 9.77
CA ASP A 42 -10.78 18.99 10.77
C ASP A 42 -10.80 17.45 10.66
N ASN A 43 -11.15 16.79 11.76
CA ASN A 43 -11.21 15.33 11.79
C ASN A 43 -12.24 14.78 10.79
N ALA A 44 -13.29 15.54 10.48
CA ALA A 44 -14.34 15.14 9.54
C ALA A 44 -13.82 15.01 8.10
N PHE A 45 -12.95 15.93 7.66
CA PHE A 45 -12.30 15.86 6.36
C PHE A 45 -11.35 14.66 6.29
N LEU A 46 -10.52 14.47 7.33
CA LEU A 46 -9.60 13.32 7.40
C LEU A 46 -10.35 11.98 7.40
N ASP A 47 -11.47 11.90 8.11
CA ASP A 47 -12.32 10.71 8.15
C ASP A 47 -13.00 10.47 6.80
N ALA A 48 -13.39 11.52 6.08
CA ALA A 48 -14.00 11.40 4.75
C ALA A 48 -13.01 10.90 3.68
N ILE A 49 -11.75 11.35 3.72
CA ILE A 49 -10.74 10.94 2.72
C ILE A 49 -10.09 9.59 3.02
N ARG A 50 -10.09 9.16 4.28
CA ARG A 50 -9.40 7.94 4.72
C ARG A 50 -9.83 6.68 3.95
N PRO A 51 -11.12 6.40 3.71
CA PRO A 51 -11.54 5.23 2.93
C PRO A 51 -10.98 5.24 1.51
N HIS A 52 -10.88 6.41 0.89
CA HIS A 52 -10.33 6.55 -0.47
C HIS A 52 -8.82 6.31 -0.50
N ALA A 53 -8.08 6.82 0.50
CA ALA A 53 -6.64 6.57 0.61
C ALA A 53 -6.34 5.07 0.85
N VAL A 54 -7.12 4.42 1.73
CA VAL A 54 -7.01 2.97 1.98
C VAL A 54 -7.31 2.16 0.71
N ALA A 55 -8.36 2.52 -0.04
CA ALA A 55 -8.72 1.84 -1.29
C ALA A 55 -7.62 1.96 -2.36
N GLU A 56 -6.95 3.11 -2.48
CA GLU A 56 -5.84 3.28 -3.42
C GLU A 56 -4.61 2.44 -3.02
N LEU A 57 -4.29 2.36 -1.72
CA LEU A 57 -3.23 1.46 -1.26
C LEU A 57 -3.56 0.00 -1.54
N ASP A 58 -4.80 -0.41 -1.33
CA ASP A 58 -5.26 -1.77 -1.62
C ASP A 58 -5.15 -2.10 -3.12
N ARG A 59 -5.56 -1.17 -4.00
CA ARG A 59 -5.41 -1.29 -5.45
C ARG A 59 -3.94 -1.51 -5.85
N ARG A 60 -3.01 -0.72 -5.30
CA ARG A 60 -1.57 -0.84 -5.56
C ARG A 60 -0.99 -2.16 -5.07
N ILE A 61 -1.44 -2.65 -3.91
CA ILE A 61 -1.03 -3.96 -3.38
C ILE A 61 -1.49 -5.08 -4.32
N VAL A 62 -2.75 -5.05 -4.76
CA VAL A 62 -3.29 -6.06 -5.70
C VAL A 62 -2.52 -6.04 -7.02
N GLU A 63 -2.22 -4.86 -7.55
CA GLU A 63 -1.43 -4.69 -8.77
C GLU A 63 -0.02 -5.30 -8.63
N LYS A 64 0.69 -5.00 -7.54
CA LYS A 64 2.03 -5.58 -7.29
C LYS A 64 1.98 -7.08 -7.04
N LYS A 65 0.95 -7.59 -6.36
CA LYS A 65 0.72 -9.04 -6.22
C LYS A 65 0.54 -9.71 -7.58
N LYS A 66 -0.22 -9.09 -8.49
CA LYS A 66 -0.37 -9.58 -9.86
C LYS A 66 0.97 -9.65 -10.59
N ASN A 67 1.82 -8.62 -10.45
CA ASN A 67 3.17 -8.64 -11.04
C ASN A 67 4.03 -9.77 -10.48
N LEU A 68 3.98 -10.02 -9.16
CA LEU A 68 4.66 -11.16 -8.53
C LEU A 68 4.15 -12.51 -9.07
N SER A 69 2.85 -12.64 -9.33
CA SER A 69 2.30 -13.83 -9.98
C SER A 69 2.84 -14.02 -11.40
N THR A 70 3.05 -12.94 -12.16
CA THR A 70 3.71 -12.99 -13.48
C THR A 70 5.17 -13.46 -13.38
N LEU A 71 5.87 -13.14 -12.29
CA LEU A 71 7.23 -13.65 -12.03
C LEU A 71 7.25 -15.11 -11.56
N GLY A 72 6.07 -15.70 -11.30
CA GLY A 72 5.90 -17.10 -10.91
C GLY A 72 5.88 -17.32 -9.39
N VAL A 73 5.59 -16.27 -8.60
CA VAL A 73 5.33 -16.38 -7.16
C VAL A 73 3.84 -16.68 -6.93
N THR A 74 3.55 -17.74 -6.20
CA THR A 74 2.19 -18.10 -5.78
C THR A 74 1.97 -17.70 -4.33
N PHE A 75 0.82 -17.08 -4.05
CA PHE A 75 0.39 -16.78 -2.68
C PHE A 75 -0.53 -17.89 -2.21
N SER A 76 -0.24 -18.45 -1.04
CA SER A 76 -1.09 -19.38 -0.30
C SER A 76 -1.89 -18.67 0.78
#